data_AF-A0A519ULS8-F1
#
_entry.id   AF-A0A519ULS8-F1
#
_cell.length_a   1.000
_cell.length_b   1.000
_cell.length_c   1.000
_cell.angle_alpha   90.00
_cell.angle_beta   90.00
_cell.angle_gamma   90.00
#
_symmetry.space_group_name_H-M   'P 1'
#
loop_
_entity.id
_entity.type
_entity.pdbx_description
1 polymer ?
#
loop_
_entity_poly.entity_id
_entity_poly.type
_entity_poly.pdbx_seq_one_letter_code
_entity_poly.pdbx_strand_id
1 'polypeptide(L)' 'MEKIALIVGASGIIGSNLAHELIATGWTTYGLARR' A
#
# COMPACT_ATOMS: atom_id res chain seq x y z
N MET A 1 13.72 -8.59 10.00
CA MET A 1 12.64 -9.16 9.16
C MET A 1 12.00 -7.99 8.45
N GLU A 2 12.04 -7.94 7.12
CA GLU A 2 11.41 -6.86 6.36
C GLU A 2 9.89 -6.96 6.45
N LYS A 3 9.23 -5.82 6.63
CA LYS A 3 7.77 -5.74 6.68
C LYS A 3 7.24 -5.50 5.26
N ILE A 4 6.35 -6.37 4.79
CA ILE A 4 5.83 -6.35 3.42
C ILE A 4 4.30 -6.30 3.48
N ALA A 5 3.69 -5.45 2.65
CA ALA A 5 2.24 -5.31 2.53
C ALA A 5 1.76 -5.40 1.08
N LEU A 6 0.59 -6.02 0.87
CA LEU A 6 -0.17 -5.99 -0.38
C LEU A 6 -1.52 -5.33 -0.13
N ILE A 7 -1.82 -4.26 -0.86
CA ILE A 7 -3.08 -3.50 -0.75
C ILE A 7 -3.93 -3.73 -1.99
N VAL A 8 -5.11 -4.30 -1.80
CA VAL A 8 -6.14 -4.39 -2.85
C VAL A 8 -6.95 -3.10 -2.85
N GLY A 9 -7.20 -2.52 -4.03
CA GLY A 9 -7.86 -1.22 -4.15
C GLY A 9 -6.92 -0.05 -3.83
N ALA A 10 -5.62 -0.21 -4.10
CA ALA A 10 -4.59 0.80 -3.81
C ALA A 10 -4.82 2.16 -4.51
N SER A 11 -5.66 2.19 -5.55
CA SER A 11 -6.06 3.43 -6.24
C SER A 11 -7.28 4.13 -5.63
N GLY A 12 -7.96 3.53 -4.65
CA GLY A 12 -9.08 4.16 -3.95
C GLY A 12 -8.63 5.09 -2.81
N ILE A 13 -9.51 5.97 -2.34
CA ILE A 13 -9.21 6.99 -1.31
C ILE A 13 -8.54 6.40 -0.07
N ILE A 14 -9.04 5.27 0.43
CA ILE A 14 -8.49 4.62 1.63
C ILE A 14 -7.20 3.88 1.29
N GLY A 15 -7.19 3.14 0.18
CA GLY A 15 -6.04 2.33 -0.23
C GLY A 15 -4.79 3.16 -0.53
N SER A 16 -4.97 4.34 -1.15
CA SER A 16 -3.87 5.25 -1.45
C SER A 16 -3.26 5.87 -0.19
N ASN A 17 -4.10 6.33 0.75
CA ASN A 17 -3.64 6.87 2.03
C ASN A 17 -2.91 5.81 2.87
N LEU A 18 -3.43 4.59 2.93
CA LEU A 18 -2.76 3.48 3.62
C LEU A 18 -1.41 3.14 2.97
N ALA A 19 -1.36 3.11 1.63
CA ALA A 19 -0.12 2.86 0.91
C ALA A 19 0.94 3.92 1.24
N HIS A 20 0.55 5.20 1.26
CA HIS A 20 1.43 6.30 1.64
C HIS A 20 1.98 6.15 3.06
N GLU A 21 1.13 5.82 4.03
CA GLU A 21 1.54 5.64 5.42
C GLU A 21 2.49 4.43 5.60
N LEU A 22 2.21 3.31 4.93
CA LEU A 22 3.06 2.13 4.99
C LEU A 22 4.44 2.39 4.36
N ILE A 23 4.49 3.09 3.23
CA ILE A 23 5.74 3.52 2.62
C ILE A 23 6.51 4.45 3.55
N ALA A 24 5.83 5.43 4.18
CA ALA A 24 6.44 6.37 5.11
C ALA A 24 7.03 5.68 6.37
N THR A 25 6.44 4.57 6.79
CA THR A 25 6.90 3.76 7.92
C THR A 25 7.91 2.67 7.53
N GLY A 26 8.39 2.68 6.28
CA GLY A 26 9.47 1.80 5.80
C GLY A 26 9.02 0.40 5.40
N TRP A 27 7.74 0.21 5.08
CA TRP A 27 7.24 -1.05 4.54
C TRP A 27 7.40 -1.10 3.03
N THR A 28 7.89 -2.25 2.53
CA THR A 28 7.79 -2.59 1.12
C THR A 28 6.33 -2.85 0.79
N THR A 29 5.72 -1.96 0.01
CA THR A 29 4.27 -1.94 -0.21
C THR A 29 3.92 -2.13 -1.67
N TYR A 30 3.12 -3.15 -1.97
CA TYR A 30 2.59 -3.45 -3.30
C TYR A 30 1.11 -3.08 -3.39
N GLY A 31 0.70 -2.48 -4.51
CA GLY A 31 -0.69 -2.11 -4.76
C GLY A 31 -1.29 -2.92 -5.91
N LEU A 32 -2.50 -3.44 -5.71
CA LEU A 32 -3.34 -4.04 -6.75
C LEU A 32 -4.53 -3.11 -7.03
N ALA A 33 -4.59 -2.59 -8.25
CA ALA A 33 -5.71 -1.82 -8.76
C ALA A 33 -6.35 -2.55 -9.95
N ARG A 34 -7.61 -2.24 -10.26
CA ARG A 34 -8.25 -2.72 -11.49
C ARG A 34 -7.63 -2.01 -12.69
N ARG A 35 -7.64 -2.67 -13.85
CA ARG A 35 -7.29 -2.06 -15.14
C ARG A 35 -8.24 -0.90 -15.45
#